data_AF-Q5BDE5-F1
#
_entry.id   AF-Q5BDE5-F1
#
_cell.length_a   1.000
_cell.length_b   1.000
_cell.length_c   1.000
_cell.angle_alpha   90.00
_cell.angle_beta   90.00
_cell.angle_gamma   90.00
#
_symmetry.space_group_name_H-M   'P 1'
#
loop_
_entity.id
_entity.type
_entity.pdbx_description
1 polymer ?
#
loop_
_entity_poly.entity_id
_entity_poly.type
_entity_poly.pdbx_seq_one_letter_code
_entity_poly.pdbx_strand_id
1 'polypeptide(L)'
;MSHFFANPISVLLADRVGEDLQNDKLCEAIRNVPSFREYCEILLEDSKTQQVRDLLEDDKLLLLETTRLIRAGQRSMHYMFQAVKFISILLKELNISKKVSISELSIRALCGELQKSPLLEDVLAAFRRLDSSRVAGLLSQFPEALRSLPDLRGVEADFRSLTKAHEGPEPLRSEYDSQNSVIGTTIVKQRVKLDTGKAKLPEETIKYTRIINRCCTLLRSYFVNILVFPQELPLHEAFLLDMRNPIKEVFAPRARYAIERALSNPFDYLLFTSQDTERKISAKQPPTAILYQLYLESGALVNMYDLWTAFYAVFESEQGDSCDERMTMALFYRALSELRALGMLKHSRKKLDHVAKSAWKGL
;
A
#
# COMPACT_ATOMS: atom_id res chain seq x y z
N MET A 1 16.99 -0.53 7.60
CA MET A 1 18.20 0.15 7.09
C MET A 1 17.83 1.22 6.07
N SER A 2 17.24 0.88 4.92
CA SER A 2 16.93 1.89 3.87
C SER A 2 16.15 3.11 4.38
N HIS A 3 15.16 2.90 5.26
CA HIS A 3 14.43 4.00 5.94
C HIS A 3 15.36 4.97 6.66
N PHE A 4 16.19 4.45 7.56
CA PHE A 4 17.04 5.26 8.43
C PHE A 4 18.18 5.98 7.69
N PHE A 5 18.61 5.44 6.55
CA PHE A 5 19.63 6.09 5.70
C PHE A 5 19.04 7.08 4.69
N ALA A 6 17.82 6.83 4.20
CA ALA A 6 17.17 7.71 3.23
C ALA A 6 16.50 8.91 3.89
N ASN A 7 15.98 8.76 5.12
CA ASN A 7 15.27 9.82 5.81
C ASN A 7 16.04 10.32 7.06
N PRO A 8 16.61 11.53 7.04
CA PRO A 8 17.30 12.09 8.21
C PRO A 8 16.37 12.32 9.41
N ILE A 9 15.07 12.51 9.18
CA ILE A 9 14.07 12.80 10.23
C ILE A 9 13.75 11.56 11.06
N SER A 10 14.06 10.37 10.53
CA SER A 10 13.94 9.12 11.28
C SER A 10 14.80 9.09 12.56
N VAL A 11 15.80 9.97 12.68
CA VAL A 11 16.58 10.14 13.90
C VAL A 11 15.71 10.57 15.09
N LEU A 12 14.61 11.29 14.83
CA LEU A 12 13.66 11.73 15.85
C LEU A 12 12.79 10.58 16.40
N LEU A 13 12.89 9.38 15.83
CA LEU A 13 12.29 8.17 16.41
C LEU A 13 13.09 7.63 17.60
N ALA A 14 14.33 8.09 17.81
CA ALA A 14 15.14 7.65 18.94
C ALA A 14 14.64 8.22 20.26
N ASP A 15 14.64 7.40 21.32
CA ASP A 15 14.21 7.82 22.67
C ASP A 15 15.11 8.91 23.27
N ARG A 16 16.37 8.99 22.81
CA ARG A 16 17.35 10.01 23.21
C ARG A 16 17.84 10.73 21.96
N VAL A 17 17.28 11.91 21.73
CA VAL A 17 17.81 12.91 20.81
C VAL A 17 19.00 13.55 21.54
N GLY A 18 20.23 13.30 21.09
CA GLY A 18 21.42 13.96 21.62
C GLY A 18 21.31 15.49 21.49
N GLU A 19 21.88 16.24 22.44
CA GLU A 19 21.85 17.71 22.43
C GLU A 19 22.48 18.32 21.17
N ASP A 20 23.36 17.56 20.50
CA ASP A 20 24.03 17.91 19.23
C ASP A 20 23.12 17.82 17.97
N LEU A 21 21.83 17.47 18.12
CA LEU A 21 20.87 17.39 17.00
C LEU A 21 20.32 18.76 16.56
N GLN A 22 20.78 19.87 17.15
CA GLN A 22 20.64 21.22 16.59
C GLN A 22 21.53 21.39 15.35
N ASN A 23 21.32 20.51 14.37
CA ASN A 23 21.98 20.58 13.08
C ASN A 23 21.04 21.34 12.14
N ASP A 24 21.44 22.52 11.68
CA ASP A 24 20.70 23.36 10.73
C ASP A 24 20.11 22.53 9.57
N LYS A 25 20.88 21.52 9.10
CA LYS A 25 20.46 20.62 8.00
C LYS A 25 19.27 19.73 8.35
N LEU A 26 19.12 19.31 9.60
CA LEU A 26 17.97 18.52 10.03
C LEU A 26 16.71 19.39 10.07
N CYS A 27 16.82 20.61 10.59
CA CYS A 27 15.73 21.58 10.60
C CYS A 27 15.30 21.95 9.17
N GLU A 28 16.25 22.18 8.27
CA GLU A 28 15.98 22.35 6.83
C GLU A 28 15.31 21.12 6.20
N ALA A 29 15.77 19.91 6.53
CA ALA A 29 15.15 18.69 6.04
C ALA A 29 13.69 18.57 6.49
N ILE A 30 13.40 18.86 7.78
CA ILE A 30 12.04 18.87 8.34
C ILE A 30 11.16 19.88 7.59
N ARG A 31 11.63 21.12 7.39
CA ARG A 31 10.90 22.18 6.67
C ARG A 31 10.60 21.83 5.20
N ASN A 32 11.43 20.97 4.61
CA ASN A 32 11.28 20.53 3.23
C ASN A 32 10.37 19.30 3.05
N VAL A 33 9.92 18.67 4.14
CA VAL A 33 9.00 17.53 4.05
C VAL A 33 7.63 17.98 3.55
N PRO A 34 7.02 17.28 2.58
CA PRO A 34 5.69 17.59 2.08
C PRO A 34 4.62 17.64 3.19
N SER A 35 4.56 16.63 4.07
CA SER A 35 3.57 16.60 5.16
C SER A 35 3.74 17.73 6.19
N PHE A 36 4.96 18.25 6.37
CA PHE A 36 5.19 19.41 7.23
C PHE A 36 4.67 20.70 6.59
N ARG A 37 4.81 20.84 5.27
CA ARG A 37 4.27 21.98 4.52
C ARG A 37 2.74 21.97 4.55
N GLU A 38 2.13 20.81 4.32
CA GLU A 38 0.67 20.63 4.43
C GLU A 38 0.19 20.95 5.86
N TYR A 39 0.92 20.52 6.89
CA TYR A 39 0.62 20.89 8.27
C TYR A 39 0.67 22.42 8.50
N CYS A 40 1.66 23.11 7.94
CA CYS A 40 1.74 24.57 8.01
C CYS A 40 0.58 25.24 7.27
N GLU A 41 0.15 24.71 6.12
CA GLU A 41 -1.01 25.19 5.37
C GLU A 41 -2.29 25.07 6.20
N ILE A 42 -2.52 23.92 6.86
CA ILE A 42 -3.66 23.72 7.78
C ILE A 42 -3.61 24.72 8.95
N LEU A 43 -2.43 25.00 9.51
CA LEU A 43 -2.28 26.00 10.57
C LEU A 43 -2.58 27.43 10.09
N LEU A 44 -2.29 27.75 8.83
CA LEU A 44 -2.63 29.04 8.23
C LEU A 44 -4.14 29.17 8.03
N GLU A 45 -4.81 28.11 7.58
CA GLU A 45 -6.28 28.06 7.49
C GLU A 45 -6.94 28.27 8.87
N ASP A 46 -6.35 27.69 9.91
CA ASP A 46 -6.74 27.86 11.32
C ASP A 46 -6.42 29.26 11.91
N SER A 47 -5.89 30.20 11.11
CA SER A 47 -5.46 31.54 11.54
C SER A 47 -4.32 31.56 12.57
N LYS A 48 -3.51 30.49 12.66
CA LYS A 48 -2.35 30.37 13.57
C LYS A 48 -1.05 30.84 12.91
N THR A 49 -1.06 32.03 12.32
CA THR A 49 0.06 32.58 11.53
C THR A 49 1.35 32.76 12.33
N GLN A 50 1.25 33.14 13.61
CA GLN A 50 2.41 33.30 14.48
C GLN A 50 3.10 31.95 14.72
N GLN A 51 2.32 30.89 14.98
CA GLN A 51 2.87 29.55 15.20
C GLN A 51 3.62 29.05 13.96
N VAL A 52 3.10 29.31 12.76
CA VAL A 52 3.79 28.94 11.51
C VAL A 52 5.09 29.72 11.35
N ARG A 53 5.10 31.01 11.67
CA ARG A 53 6.34 31.81 11.64
C ARG A 53 7.38 31.26 12.62
N ASP A 54 6.96 30.98 13.86
CA ASP A 54 7.84 30.43 14.88
C ASP A 54 8.44 29.08 14.45
N LEU A 55 7.66 28.21 13.80
CA LEU A 55 8.15 26.93 13.26
C LEU A 55 9.13 27.11 12.08
N LEU A 56 9.00 28.18 11.30
CA LEU A 56 9.88 28.47 10.17
C LEU A 56 11.18 29.19 10.60
N GLU A 57 11.13 30.01 11.65
CA GLU A 57 12.26 30.84 12.09
C GLU A 57 13.02 30.28 13.30
N ASP A 58 12.36 29.55 14.22
CA ASP A 58 12.99 29.02 15.44
C ASP A 58 13.17 27.49 15.37
N ASP A 59 14.42 27.06 15.25
CA ASP A 59 14.82 25.65 15.20
C ASP A 59 14.49 24.88 16.49
N LYS A 60 14.54 25.51 17.66
CA LYS A 60 14.25 24.85 18.94
C LYS A 60 12.76 24.55 19.07
N LEU A 61 11.93 25.52 18.69
CA LEU A 61 10.47 25.33 18.65
C LEU A 61 10.07 24.31 17.59
N LEU A 62 10.70 24.37 16.42
CA LEU A 62 10.50 23.38 15.36
C LEU A 62 10.79 21.95 15.85
N LEU A 63 11.95 21.71 16.47
CA LEU A 63 12.31 20.37 16.95
C LEU A 63 11.37 19.87 18.06
N LEU A 64 10.95 20.75 18.96
CA LEU A 64 10.01 20.41 20.04
C LEU A 64 8.64 19.99 19.46
N GLU A 65 8.10 20.78 18.54
CA GLU A 65 6.79 20.49 17.94
C GLU A 65 6.86 19.28 17.01
N THR A 66 7.93 19.14 16.21
CA THR A 66 8.18 17.97 15.35
C THR A 66 8.22 16.68 16.18
N THR A 67 8.92 16.70 17.33
CA THR A 67 8.97 15.55 18.25
C THR A 67 7.58 15.21 18.81
N ARG A 68 6.79 16.23 19.15
CA ARG A 68 5.42 16.05 19.62
C ARG A 68 4.53 15.45 18.54
N LEU A 69 4.60 15.94 17.30
CA LEU A 69 3.83 15.46 16.16
C LEU A 69 4.18 14.01 15.82
N ILE A 70 5.47 13.66 15.78
CA ILE A 70 5.91 12.28 15.54
C ILE A 70 5.39 11.35 16.63
N ARG A 71 5.48 11.73 17.91
CA ARG A 71 4.93 10.93 19.03
C ARG A 71 3.41 10.79 18.94
N ALA A 72 2.71 11.85 18.53
CA ALA A 72 1.27 11.79 18.30
C ALA A 72 0.92 10.83 17.15
N GLY A 73 1.67 10.89 16.04
CA GLY A 73 1.55 9.96 14.92
C GLY A 73 1.80 8.50 15.33
N GLN A 74 2.86 8.23 16.08
CA GLN A 74 3.16 6.89 16.63
C GLN A 74 2.03 6.36 17.54
N ARG A 75 1.44 7.22 18.38
CA ARG A 75 0.27 6.86 19.20
C ARG A 75 -0.95 6.55 18.34
N SER A 76 -1.21 7.36 17.31
CA SER A 76 -2.28 7.11 16.35
C SER A 76 -2.11 5.75 15.67
N MET A 77 -0.91 5.44 15.18
CA MET A 77 -0.55 4.14 14.61
C MET A 77 -0.74 3.00 15.62
N HIS A 78 -0.34 3.18 16.88
CA HIS A 78 -0.56 2.20 17.94
C HIS A 78 -2.05 1.90 18.11
N TYR A 79 -2.88 2.94 18.26
CA TYR A 79 -4.33 2.76 18.41
C TYR A 79 -4.97 2.10 17.19
N MET A 80 -4.53 2.45 15.99
CA MET A 80 -4.96 1.81 14.75
C MET A 80 -4.67 0.30 14.77
N PHE A 81 -3.45 -0.12 15.12
CA PHE A 81 -3.13 -1.55 15.20
C PHE A 81 -3.86 -2.28 16.33
N GLN A 82 -4.15 -1.60 17.45
CA GLN A 82 -5.03 -2.17 18.48
C GLN A 82 -6.46 -2.36 17.97
N ALA A 83 -6.99 -1.39 17.20
CA ALA A 83 -8.28 -1.53 16.54
C ALA A 83 -8.29 -2.67 15.52
N VAL A 84 -7.22 -2.83 14.72
CA VAL A 84 -7.07 -3.96 13.78
C VAL A 84 -7.07 -5.31 14.51
N LYS A 85 -6.35 -5.43 15.63
CA LYS A 85 -6.37 -6.64 16.46
C LYS A 85 -7.77 -6.91 17.00
N PHE A 86 -8.45 -5.88 17.49
CA PHE A 86 -9.82 -5.99 17.98
C PHE A 86 -10.81 -6.41 16.88
N ILE A 87 -10.71 -5.84 15.68
CA ILE A 87 -11.51 -6.26 14.51
C ILE A 87 -11.23 -7.73 14.16
N SER A 88 -9.98 -8.18 14.21
CA SER A 88 -9.63 -9.59 13.97
C SER A 88 -10.27 -10.53 15.00
N ILE A 89 -10.33 -10.12 16.26
CA ILE A 89 -11.03 -10.85 17.32
C ILE A 89 -12.54 -10.91 17.03
N LEU A 90 -13.15 -9.76 16.71
CA LEU A 90 -14.58 -9.70 16.35
C LEU A 90 -14.91 -10.59 15.15
N LEU A 91 -14.09 -10.58 14.09
CA LEU A 91 -14.30 -11.43 12.92
C LEU A 91 -14.24 -12.94 13.25
N LYS A 92 -13.35 -13.33 14.17
CA LYS A 92 -13.23 -14.73 14.64
C LYS A 92 -14.44 -15.14 15.47
N GLU A 93 -14.80 -14.33 16.46
CA GLU A 93 -15.95 -14.59 17.31
C GLU A 93 -17.24 -14.64 16.50
N LEU A 94 -17.43 -13.70 15.57
CA LEU A 94 -18.67 -13.60 14.79
C LEU A 94 -18.74 -14.59 13.62
N ASN A 95 -17.67 -15.35 13.32
CA ASN A 95 -17.59 -16.29 12.19
C ASN A 95 -17.96 -15.69 10.82
N ILE A 96 -17.76 -14.37 10.63
CA ILE A 96 -18.23 -13.63 9.45
C ILE A 96 -17.45 -14.01 8.19
N SER A 97 -16.15 -14.27 8.32
CA SER A 97 -15.30 -14.57 7.19
C SER A 97 -14.24 -15.61 7.54
N LYS A 98 -14.11 -16.63 6.69
CA LYS A 98 -13.02 -17.60 6.80
C LYS A 98 -11.72 -16.92 6.35
N LYS A 99 -10.80 -16.74 7.31
CA LYS A 99 -9.36 -16.51 7.12
C LYS A 99 -8.90 -15.09 6.71
N VAL A 100 -9.53 -14.02 7.16
CA VAL A 100 -8.86 -12.70 7.05
C VAL A 100 -7.72 -12.64 8.06
N SER A 101 -6.48 -12.54 7.57
CA SER A 101 -5.29 -12.48 8.42
C SER A 101 -5.14 -11.08 9.06
N ILE A 102 -4.48 -11.01 10.21
CA ILE A 102 -4.13 -9.72 10.85
C ILE A 102 -3.28 -8.89 9.89
N SER A 103 -2.39 -9.51 9.13
CA SER A 103 -1.55 -8.83 8.13
C SER A 103 -2.37 -8.18 7.03
N GLU A 104 -3.39 -8.86 6.51
CA GLU A 104 -4.27 -8.30 5.48
C GLU A 104 -5.08 -7.12 6.01
N LEU A 105 -5.64 -7.23 7.23
CA LEU A 105 -6.33 -6.10 7.88
C LEU A 105 -5.38 -4.93 8.13
N SER A 106 -4.14 -5.22 8.51
CA SER A 106 -3.11 -4.20 8.73
C SER A 106 -2.78 -3.46 7.44
N ILE A 107 -2.64 -4.17 6.31
CA ILE A 107 -2.43 -3.55 5.00
C ILE A 107 -3.61 -2.65 4.64
N ARG A 108 -4.86 -3.14 4.78
CA ARG A 108 -6.05 -2.34 4.49
C ARG A 108 -6.18 -1.12 5.41
N ALA A 109 -5.76 -1.22 6.67
CA ALA A 109 -5.74 -0.11 7.60
C ALA A 109 -4.70 0.94 7.18
N LEU A 110 -3.49 0.50 6.82
CA LEU A 110 -2.42 1.37 6.34
C LEU A 110 -2.75 2.07 5.01
N CYS A 111 -3.58 1.44 4.16
CA CYS A 111 -4.08 2.04 2.94
C CYS A 111 -5.30 2.96 3.15
N GLY A 112 -5.84 3.08 4.37
CA GLY A 112 -7.07 3.84 4.64
C GLY A 112 -8.35 3.18 4.12
N GLU A 113 -8.28 1.95 3.61
CA GLU A 113 -9.41 1.22 3.01
C GLU A 113 -10.27 0.52 4.07
N LEU A 114 -9.71 0.22 5.24
CA LEU A 114 -10.41 -0.55 6.28
C LEU A 114 -11.66 0.16 6.80
N GLN A 115 -11.61 1.49 6.96
CA GLN A 115 -12.72 2.30 7.44
C GLN A 115 -13.94 2.23 6.49
N LYS A 116 -13.69 2.17 5.18
CA LYS A 116 -14.73 2.12 4.13
C LYS A 116 -15.09 0.68 3.74
N SER A 117 -14.48 -0.32 4.37
CA SER A 117 -14.66 -1.72 4.00
C SER A 117 -16.02 -2.25 4.44
N PRO A 118 -16.72 -3.05 3.61
CA PRO A 118 -17.98 -3.70 4.01
C PRO A 118 -17.79 -4.61 5.23
N LEU A 119 -16.56 -5.07 5.50
CA LEU A 119 -16.23 -5.88 6.66
C LEU A 119 -16.64 -5.24 7.99
N LEU A 120 -16.51 -3.92 8.13
CA LEU A 120 -16.90 -3.24 9.36
C LEU A 120 -18.42 -3.20 9.54
N GLU A 121 -19.16 -2.98 8.45
CA GLU A 121 -20.62 -3.02 8.49
C GLU A 121 -21.13 -4.44 8.77
N ASP A 122 -20.50 -5.47 8.19
CA ASP A 122 -20.81 -6.87 8.49
C ASP A 122 -20.54 -7.22 9.96
N VAL A 123 -19.41 -6.73 10.53
CA VAL A 123 -19.08 -6.88 11.95
C VAL A 123 -20.12 -6.21 12.83
N LEU A 124 -20.52 -4.99 12.52
CA LEU A 124 -21.54 -4.27 13.28
C LEU A 124 -22.91 -4.96 13.17
N ALA A 125 -23.29 -5.43 11.98
CA ALA A 125 -24.54 -6.15 11.76
C ALA A 125 -24.58 -7.49 12.50
N ALA A 126 -23.48 -8.24 12.51
CA ALA A 126 -23.37 -9.48 13.25
C ALA A 126 -23.31 -9.24 14.76
N PHE A 127 -22.64 -8.18 15.22
CA PHE A 127 -22.65 -7.78 16.63
C PHE A 127 -24.08 -7.47 17.11
N ARG A 128 -24.91 -6.81 16.28
CA ARG A 128 -26.31 -6.55 16.62
C ARG A 128 -27.13 -7.82 16.86
N ARG A 129 -26.75 -8.96 16.29
CA ARG A 129 -27.45 -10.24 16.40
C ARG A 129 -27.00 -11.07 17.61
N LEU A 130 -26.03 -10.60 18.38
CA LEU A 130 -25.49 -11.35 19.51
C LEU A 130 -26.45 -11.39 20.70
N ASP A 131 -26.43 -12.53 21.38
CA ASP A 131 -27.06 -12.73 22.67
C ASP A 131 -26.20 -12.17 23.81
N SER A 132 -26.83 -11.93 24.96
CA SER A 132 -26.21 -11.27 26.11
C SER A 132 -24.97 -11.99 26.64
N SER A 133 -24.91 -13.33 26.58
CA SER A 133 -23.74 -14.08 27.07
C SER A 133 -22.48 -13.75 26.24
N ARG A 134 -22.64 -13.69 24.92
CA ARG A 134 -21.54 -13.39 23.99
C ARG A 134 -21.16 -11.92 24.02
N VAL A 135 -22.13 -11.02 24.18
CA VAL A 135 -21.85 -9.59 24.36
C VAL A 135 -21.05 -9.35 25.63
N ALA A 136 -21.38 -10.02 26.74
CA ALA A 136 -20.61 -9.92 27.98
C ALA A 136 -19.15 -10.37 27.79
N GLY A 137 -18.94 -11.48 27.06
CA GLY A 137 -17.61 -11.94 26.67
C GLY A 137 -16.84 -10.90 25.83
N LEU A 138 -17.49 -10.29 24.84
CA LEU A 138 -16.87 -9.28 23.98
C LEU A 138 -16.56 -7.97 24.70
N LEU A 139 -17.42 -7.50 25.62
CA LEU A 139 -17.15 -6.30 26.42
C LEU A 139 -15.84 -6.43 27.20
N SER A 140 -15.53 -7.64 27.69
CA SER A 140 -14.26 -7.93 28.37
C SER A 140 -13.01 -7.91 27.46
N GLN A 141 -13.20 -7.84 26.14
CA GLN A 141 -12.15 -7.78 25.13
C GLN A 141 -12.02 -6.39 24.47
N PHE A 142 -12.85 -5.43 24.88
CA PHE A 142 -12.80 -4.07 24.33
C PHE A 142 -11.46 -3.39 24.62
N PRO A 143 -10.87 -2.64 23.66
CA PRO A 143 -9.63 -1.90 23.88
C PRO A 143 -9.77 -0.87 25.01
N GLU A 144 -8.67 -0.56 25.71
CA GLU A 144 -8.67 0.43 26.80
C GLU A 144 -9.17 1.81 26.36
N ALA A 145 -8.80 2.25 25.15
CA ALA A 145 -9.28 3.50 24.56
C ALA A 145 -10.81 3.55 24.44
N LEU A 146 -11.44 2.41 24.19
CA LEU A 146 -12.90 2.29 24.13
C LEU A 146 -13.51 2.24 25.55
N ARG A 147 -12.87 1.53 26.49
CA ARG A 147 -13.27 1.46 27.92
C ARG A 147 -13.19 2.79 28.66
N SER A 148 -12.28 3.67 28.27
CA SER A 148 -12.15 4.99 28.87
C SER A 148 -13.33 5.92 28.57
N LEU A 149 -14.12 5.62 27.51
CA LEU A 149 -15.25 6.46 27.12
C LEU A 149 -16.36 6.44 28.19
N PRO A 150 -16.83 7.62 28.65
CA PRO A 150 -17.89 7.69 29.66
C PRO A 150 -19.20 7.08 29.16
N ASP A 151 -19.51 7.23 27.87
CA ASP A 151 -20.72 6.68 27.27
C ASP A 151 -20.76 5.15 27.29
N LEU A 152 -19.60 4.50 27.09
CA LEU A 152 -19.53 3.04 27.17
C LEU A 152 -19.73 2.56 28.62
N ARG A 153 -19.18 3.27 29.61
CA ARG A 153 -19.42 2.93 31.02
C ARG A 153 -20.91 3.01 31.37
N GLY A 154 -21.64 3.96 30.80
CA GLY A 154 -23.10 4.01 30.88
C GLY A 154 -23.77 2.79 30.24
N VAL A 155 -23.37 2.41 29.03
CA VAL A 155 -23.87 1.22 28.34
C VAL A 155 -23.57 -0.06 29.13
N GLU A 156 -22.38 -0.20 29.71
CA GLU A 156 -22.03 -1.35 30.54
C GLU A 156 -22.85 -1.42 31.84
N ALA A 157 -23.15 -0.28 32.46
CA ALA A 157 -24.01 -0.22 33.64
C ALA A 157 -25.47 -0.59 33.31
N ASP A 158 -26.00 -0.04 32.21
CA ASP A 158 -27.33 -0.37 31.69
C ASP A 158 -27.42 -1.86 31.34
N PHE A 159 -26.38 -2.42 30.69
CA PHE A 159 -26.29 -3.84 30.36
C PHE A 159 -26.27 -4.71 31.63
N ARG A 160 -25.41 -4.40 32.61
CA ARG A 160 -25.32 -5.16 33.87
C ARG A 160 -26.61 -5.12 34.67
N SER A 161 -27.30 -3.97 34.70
CA SER A 161 -28.59 -3.87 35.41
C SER A 161 -29.66 -4.72 34.73
N LEU A 162 -29.72 -4.72 33.40
CA LEU A 162 -30.65 -5.54 32.63
C LEU A 162 -30.35 -7.04 32.78
N THR A 163 -29.08 -7.45 32.77
CA THR A 163 -28.71 -8.87 32.96
C THR A 163 -29.00 -9.35 34.39
N LYS A 164 -28.85 -8.49 35.41
CA LYS A 164 -29.19 -8.84 36.80
C LYS A 164 -30.70 -8.92 37.06
N ALA A 165 -31.48 -8.10 36.36
CA ALA A 165 -32.93 -8.08 36.47
C ALA A 165 -33.62 -9.23 35.71
N HIS A 166 -32.89 -9.91 34.82
CA HIS A 166 -33.42 -11.01 34.03
C HIS A 166 -33.29 -12.34 34.79
N GLU A 167 -34.43 -12.96 35.13
CA GLU A 167 -34.49 -14.25 35.84
C GLU A 167 -34.70 -15.45 34.89
N GLY A 168 -34.69 -15.22 33.57
CA GLY A 168 -34.90 -16.27 32.56
C GLY A 168 -33.69 -17.20 32.36
N PRO A 169 -33.92 -18.47 32.00
CA PRO A 169 -32.84 -19.42 31.69
C PRO A 169 -32.17 -19.17 30.32
N GLU A 170 -32.82 -18.40 29.43
CA GLU A 170 -32.29 -18.08 28.10
C GLU A 170 -31.61 -16.71 28.09
N PRO A 171 -30.52 -16.53 27.31
CA PRO A 171 -29.86 -15.24 27.22
C PRO A 171 -30.75 -14.23 26.48
N LEU A 172 -30.74 -12.97 26.94
CA LEU A 172 -31.39 -11.85 26.25
C LEU A 172 -30.86 -11.74 24.80
N ARG A 173 -31.79 -11.57 23.85
CA ARG A 173 -31.53 -11.46 22.41
C ARG A 173 -32.10 -10.15 21.87
N SER A 174 -31.53 -9.64 20.79
CA SER A 174 -31.98 -8.38 20.17
C SER A 174 -33.12 -8.61 19.17
N GLU A 175 -33.75 -7.53 18.70
CA GLU A 175 -34.74 -7.60 17.62
C GLU A 175 -34.16 -8.16 16.30
N TYR A 176 -32.84 -8.15 16.15
CA TYR A 176 -32.15 -8.55 14.91
C TYR A 176 -31.85 -10.05 14.84
N ASP A 177 -32.09 -10.79 15.92
CA ASP A 177 -31.91 -12.23 15.95
C ASP A 177 -33.00 -12.93 15.12
N SER A 178 -32.58 -13.91 14.33
CA SER A 178 -33.42 -14.85 13.60
C SER A 178 -34.52 -15.49 14.45
N GLN A 179 -34.27 -15.73 15.74
CA GLN A 179 -35.25 -16.33 16.65
C GLN A 179 -36.41 -15.38 17.02
N ASN A 180 -36.19 -14.07 16.92
CA ASN A 180 -37.22 -13.04 17.11
C ASN A 180 -37.91 -12.66 15.79
N SER A 181 -37.44 -13.17 14.65
CA SER A 181 -38.08 -12.99 13.36
C SER A 181 -39.20 -14.04 13.18
N VAL A 182 -40.46 -13.59 13.16
CA VAL A 182 -41.59 -14.48 12.89
C VAL A 182 -41.73 -14.65 11.38
N ILE A 183 -41.45 -15.86 10.89
CA ILE A 183 -41.69 -16.26 9.51
C ILE A 183 -43.16 -16.69 9.40
N GLY A 184 -44.02 -15.84 8.84
CA GLY A 184 -45.37 -16.23 8.47
C GLY A 184 -45.37 -16.91 7.12
N THR A 185 -45.70 -18.21 7.07
CA THR A 185 -45.98 -18.91 5.79
C THR A 185 -47.46 -18.79 5.47
N THR A 186 -47.82 -17.98 4.47
CA THR A 186 -49.16 -17.99 3.86
C THR A 186 -49.11 -18.72 2.52
N ILE A 187 -49.85 -19.83 2.42
CA ILE A 187 -49.98 -20.60 1.18
C ILE A 187 -51.12 -19.99 0.37
N VAL A 188 -50.80 -19.30 -0.72
CA VAL A 188 -51.81 -18.82 -1.68
C VAL A 188 -51.52 -19.44 -3.05
N LYS A 189 -52.42 -20.31 -3.51
CA LYS A 189 -52.40 -20.96 -4.85
C LYS A 189 -51.02 -21.53 -5.25
N GLN A 190 -50.53 -22.53 -4.50
CA GLN A 190 -49.29 -23.29 -4.79
C GLN A 190 -47.97 -22.50 -4.83
N ARG A 191 -47.96 -21.21 -4.45
CA ARG A 191 -46.72 -20.45 -4.21
C ARG A 191 -46.67 -20.03 -2.74
N VAL A 192 -45.60 -20.43 -2.05
CA VAL A 192 -45.34 -20.02 -0.67
C VAL A 192 -44.85 -18.57 -0.70
N LYS A 193 -45.63 -17.64 -0.13
CA LYS A 193 -45.15 -16.29 0.18
C LYS A 193 -44.74 -16.29 1.65
N LEU A 194 -43.49 -15.90 1.90
CA LEU A 194 -42.93 -15.72 3.24
C LEU A 194 -43.06 -14.24 3.58
N ASP A 195 -44.06 -13.89 4.39
CA ASP A 195 -44.19 -12.53 4.91
C ASP A 195 -43.50 -12.48 6.29
N THR A 196 -42.48 -11.63 6.41
CA THR A 196 -41.74 -11.41 7.66
C THR A 196 -42.42 -10.31 8.47
N GLY A 197 -43.33 -10.70 9.37
CA GLY A 197 -43.99 -9.78 10.29
C GLY A 197 -43.20 -9.65 11.61
N LYS A 198 -42.99 -8.42 12.10
CA LYS A 198 -42.44 -8.20 13.45
C LYS A 198 -43.52 -8.49 14.50
N ALA A 199 -43.36 -9.51 15.32
CA ALA A 199 -44.21 -9.76 16.49
C ALA A 199 -44.07 -8.62 17.53
N LYS A 200 -45.06 -8.46 18.42
CA LYS A 200 -44.95 -7.57 19.58
C LYS A 200 -43.79 -8.07 20.46
N LEU A 201 -42.64 -7.41 20.37
CA LEU A 201 -41.43 -7.78 21.10
C LEU A 201 -41.62 -7.51 22.61
N PRO A 202 -41.10 -8.37 23.50
CA PRO A 202 -41.06 -8.13 24.94
C PRO A 202 -40.34 -6.83 25.30
N GLU A 203 -40.73 -6.18 26.41
CA GLU A 203 -40.09 -4.94 26.86
C GLU A 203 -38.58 -5.10 27.13
N GLU A 204 -38.17 -6.27 27.63
CA GLU A 204 -36.76 -6.60 27.88
C GLU A 204 -35.95 -6.68 26.59
N THR A 205 -36.51 -7.25 25.53
CA THR A 205 -35.91 -7.30 24.18
C THR A 205 -35.75 -5.90 23.60
N ILE A 206 -36.71 -5.00 23.84
CA ILE A 206 -36.63 -3.60 23.40
C ILE A 206 -35.51 -2.86 24.17
N LYS A 207 -35.44 -3.04 25.48
CA LYS A 207 -34.37 -2.45 26.33
C LYS A 207 -32.99 -2.97 25.91
N TYR A 208 -32.86 -4.27 25.70
CA TYR A 208 -31.61 -4.89 25.22
C TYR A 208 -31.21 -4.36 23.84
N THR A 209 -32.16 -4.29 22.90
CA THR A 209 -31.93 -3.75 21.55
C THR A 209 -31.43 -2.30 21.61
N ARG A 210 -31.98 -1.47 22.51
CA ARG A 210 -31.52 -0.09 22.71
C ARG A 210 -30.06 -0.02 23.19
N ILE A 211 -29.68 -0.89 24.13
CA ILE A 211 -28.31 -0.99 24.65
C ILE A 211 -27.34 -1.41 23.53
N ILE A 212 -27.70 -2.44 22.76
CA ILE A 212 -26.90 -2.94 21.65
C ILE A 212 -26.73 -1.89 20.56
N ASN A 213 -27.80 -1.19 20.19
CA ASN A 213 -27.71 -0.10 19.20
C ASN A 213 -26.78 1.02 19.67
N ARG A 214 -26.87 1.42 20.94
CA ARG A 214 -25.96 2.42 21.54
C ARG A 214 -24.51 1.93 21.56
N CYS A 215 -24.27 0.64 21.85
CA CYS A 215 -22.94 0.06 21.77
C CYS A 215 -22.40 0.06 20.33
N CYS A 216 -23.22 -0.30 19.34
CA CYS A 216 -22.85 -0.26 17.92
C CYS A 216 -22.52 1.15 17.44
N THR A 217 -23.28 2.17 17.87
CA THR A 217 -22.97 3.56 17.51
C THR A 217 -21.63 3.98 18.10
N LEU A 218 -21.33 3.61 19.35
CA LEU A 218 -20.04 3.89 19.98
C LEU A 218 -18.88 3.17 19.26
N LEU A 219 -19.05 1.89 18.92
CA LEU A 219 -18.07 1.13 18.15
C LEU A 219 -17.81 1.76 16.78
N ARG A 220 -18.85 2.21 16.09
CA ARG A 220 -18.73 2.90 14.80
C ARG A 220 -17.93 4.21 14.94
N SER A 221 -18.29 5.06 15.91
CA SER A 221 -17.55 6.30 16.18
C SER A 221 -16.10 6.04 16.56
N TYR A 222 -15.85 5.00 17.35
CA TYR A 222 -14.50 4.57 17.71
C TYR A 222 -13.67 4.19 16.47
N PHE A 223 -14.20 3.35 15.57
CA PHE A 223 -13.49 2.96 14.36
C PHE A 223 -13.25 4.14 13.42
N VAL A 224 -14.22 5.05 13.29
CA VAL A 224 -14.07 6.27 12.47
C VAL A 224 -12.95 7.17 13.00
N ASN A 225 -12.84 7.31 14.32
CA ASN A 225 -11.83 8.20 14.92
C ASN A 225 -10.42 7.60 14.91
N ILE A 226 -10.28 6.28 14.92
CA ILE A 226 -8.99 5.60 15.09
C ILE A 226 -8.41 5.07 13.78
N LEU A 227 -9.26 4.67 12.82
CA LEU A 227 -8.84 4.22 11.50
C LEU A 227 -8.62 5.42 10.57
N VAL A 228 -7.78 6.37 10.99
CA VAL A 228 -7.30 7.49 10.16
C VAL A 228 -6.34 7.01 9.09
N PHE A 229 -6.19 7.77 8.01
CA PHE A 229 -5.22 7.44 6.96
C PHE A 229 -3.81 7.85 7.43
N PRO A 230 -2.84 6.92 7.58
CA PRO A 230 -1.52 7.25 8.12
C PRO A 230 -0.76 8.35 7.37
N GLN A 231 -1.02 8.50 6.07
CA GLN A 231 -0.37 9.46 5.17
C GLN A 231 -0.93 10.88 5.32
N GLU A 232 -2.10 11.03 5.96
CA GLU A 232 -2.63 12.35 6.37
C GLU A 232 -2.02 12.83 7.69
N LEU A 233 -1.23 11.99 8.38
CA LEU A 233 -0.56 12.41 9.61
C LEU A 233 0.62 13.34 9.29
N PRO A 234 0.81 14.41 10.07
CA PRO A 234 1.97 15.28 9.91
C PRO A 234 3.25 14.49 10.21
N LEU A 235 4.27 14.69 9.38
CA LEU A 235 5.58 14.03 9.50
C LEU A 235 5.51 12.51 9.48
N HIS A 236 4.51 11.95 8.77
CA HIS A 236 4.35 10.50 8.66
C HIS A 236 5.56 9.82 8.03
N GLU A 237 6.31 10.51 7.17
CA GLU A 237 7.55 10.05 6.55
C GLU A 237 8.60 9.67 7.59
N ALA A 238 8.53 10.21 8.81
CA ALA A 238 9.44 9.82 9.89
C ALA A 238 9.27 8.34 10.29
N PHE A 239 8.04 7.81 10.28
CA PHE A 239 7.71 6.45 10.73
C PHE A 239 7.09 5.55 9.65
N LEU A 240 6.78 6.06 8.47
CA LEU A 240 6.35 5.32 7.29
C LEU A 240 7.43 5.34 6.21
N LEU A 241 7.64 4.19 5.57
CA LEU A 241 8.58 4.03 4.47
C LEU A 241 7.82 3.79 3.17
N ASP A 242 7.85 4.75 2.25
CA ASP A 242 7.36 4.57 0.89
C ASP A 242 8.51 4.51 -0.13
N MET A 243 9.17 3.35 -0.18
CA MET A 243 10.25 3.07 -1.14
C MET A 243 9.98 1.77 -1.90
N ARG A 244 8.73 1.60 -2.37
CA ARG A 244 8.28 0.36 -3.00
C ARG A 244 9.16 -0.09 -4.18
N ASN A 245 9.43 0.81 -5.13
CA ASN A 245 10.16 0.47 -6.34
C ASN A 245 11.65 0.18 -6.07
N PRO A 246 12.40 1.05 -5.37
CA PRO A 246 13.81 0.77 -5.06
C PRO A 246 14.00 -0.52 -4.26
N ILE A 247 13.15 -0.77 -3.27
CA ILE A 247 13.21 -2.01 -2.47
C ILE A 247 12.91 -3.23 -3.34
N LYS A 248 11.88 -3.16 -4.18
CA LYS A 248 11.52 -4.25 -5.09
C LYS A 248 12.66 -4.57 -6.06
N GLU A 249 13.34 -3.56 -6.58
CA GLU A 249 14.47 -3.76 -7.51
C GLU A 249 15.68 -4.40 -6.83
N VAL A 250 15.93 -4.09 -5.55
CA VAL A 250 17.00 -4.72 -4.77
C VAL A 250 16.70 -6.18 -4.44
N PHE A 251 15.47 -6.50 -4.00
CA PHE A 251 15.12 -7.86 -3.57
C PHE A 251 14.66 -8.78 -4.70
N ALA A 252 14.12 -8.23 -5.78
CA ALA A 252 13.65 -8.98 -6.95
C ALA A 252 14.20 -8.34 -8.24
N PRO A 253 15.53 -8.35 -8.45
CA PRO A 253 16.15 -7.71 -9.59
C PRO A 253 15.73 -8.37 -10.90
N ARG A 254 15.33 -7.55 -11.87
CA ARG A 254 14.96 -8.00 -13.21
C ARG A 254 16.11 -7.79 -14.19
N ALA A 255 17.24 -8.45 -13.95
CA ALA A 255 18.48 -8.24 -14.71
C ALA A 255 18.30 -8.42 -16.23
N ARG A 256 17.56 -9.46 -16.65
CA ARG A 256 17.25 -9.68 -18.08
C ARG A 256 16.50 -8.47 -18.68
N TYR A 257 15.44 -8.03 -18.02
CA TYR A 257 14.66 -6.87 -18.47
C TYR A 257 15.52 -5.61 -18.57
N ALA A 258 16.38 -5.35 -17.59
CA ALA A 258 17.29 -4.21 -17.60
C ALA A 258 18.25 -4.24 -18.80
N ILE A 259 18.85 -5.40 -19.10
CA ILE A 259 19.74 -5.59 -20.24
C ILE A 259 18.97 -5.42 -21.57
N GLU A 260 17.81 -6.06 -21.72
CA GLU A 260 16.98 -5.93 -22.93
C GLU A 260 16.50 -4.49 -23.14
N ARG A 261 16.16 -3.77 -22.06
CA ARG A 261 15.78 -2.36 -22.12
C ARG A 261 16.95 -1.47 -22.52
N ALA A 262 18.14 -1.70 -21.94
CA ALA A 262 19.35 -0.94 -22.27
C ALA A 262 19.82 -1.15 -23.71
N LEU A 263 19.69 -2.37 -24.25
CA LEU A 263 20.03 -2.64 -25.65
C LEU A 263 18.95 -2.19 -26.64
N SER A 264 17.67 -2.26 -26.24
CA SER A 264 16.57 -1.74 -27.07
C SER A 264 16.53 -0.21 -27.11
N ASN A 265 16.75 0.45 -25.96
CA ASN A 265 16.67 1.91 -25.80
C ASN A 265 17.87 2.41 -24.98
N PRO A 266 19.07 2.49 -25.59
CA PRO A 266 20.29 2.88 -24.88
C PRO A 266 20.25 4.31 -24.32
N PHE A 267 19.51 5.21 -24.97
CA PHE A 267 19.38 6.61 -24.55
C PHE A 267 18.54 6.82 -23.29
N ASP A 268 17.86 5.78 -22.77
CA ASP A 268 17.28 5.85 -21.42
C ASP A 268 18.36 5.96 -20.33
N TYR A 269 19.56 5.44 -20.62
CA TYR A 269 20.70 5.40 -19.68
C TYR A 269 21.83 6.34 -20.09
N LEU A 270 22.02 6.53 -21.38
CA LEU A 270 22.96 7.51 -21.92
C LEU A 270 22.24 8.85 -21.97
N LEU A 271 22.66 9.79 -21.12
CA LEU A 271 22.14 11.18 -21.02
C LEU A 271 22.37 11.96 -22.33
N PHE A 272 21.72 11.55 -23.41
CA PHE A 272 21.90 12.09 -24.76
C PHE A 272 20.77 13.07 -25.07
N THR A 273 21.13 14.29 -25.45
CA THR A 273 20.23 15.44 -25.61
C THR A 273 19.79 15.69 -27.05
N SER A 274 19.96 14.74 -27.97
CA SER A 274 19.53 14.96 -29.35
C SER A 274 18.01 14.96 -29.48
N GLN A 275 17.47 16.01 -30.11
CA GLN A 275 16.04 16.26 -30.30
C GLN A 275 15.34 15.26 -31.27
N ASP A 276 16.07 14.32 -31.85
CA ASP A 276 15.54 13.31 -32.77
C ASP A 276 15.16 12.03 -32.03
N THR A 277 14.10 12.08 -31.22
CA THR A 277 13.50 10.88 -30.59
C THR A 277 12.56 10.15 -31.55
N GLU A 278 12.98 9.91 -32.79
CA GLU A 278 12.33 8.92 -33.63
C GLU A 278 12.99 7.57 -33.40
N ARG A 279 12.17 6.51 -33.29
CA ARG A 279 12.56 5.11 -33.03
C ARG A 279 13.33 4.47 -34.20
N LYS A 280 14.23 5.20 -34.84
CA LYS A 280 15.08 4.74 -35.93
C LYS A 280 16.41 4.29 -35.36
N ILE A 281 16.87 3.12 -35.81
CA ILE A 281 18.22 2.64 -35.55
C ILE A 281 19.18 3.70 -36.12
N SER A 282 20.09 4.21 -35.28
CA SER A 282 21.00 5.30 -35.64
C SER A 282 22.43 4.90 -35.34
N ALA A 283 23.39 5.33 -36.17
CA ALA A 283 24.81 5.09 -35.95
C ALA A 283 25.35 5.83 -34.71
N LYS A 284 24.58 6.77 -34.14
CA LYS A 284 24.86 7.42 -32.85
C LYS A 284 24.65 6.50 -31.65
N GLN A 285 23.95 5.38 -31.82
CA GLN A 285 23.76 4.39 -30.76
C GLN A 285 25.03 3.54 -30.55
N PRO A 286 25.21 2.95 -29.35
CA PRO A 286 26.25 1.96 -29.16
C PRO A 286 26.13 0.80 -30.18
N PRO A 287 27.24 0.36 -30.81
CA PRO A 287 27.24 -0.74 -31.79
C PRO A 287 26.51 -2.00 -31.34
N THR A 288 26.63 -2.35 -30.06
CA THR A 288 25.98 -3.54 -29.48
C THR A 288 24.45 -3.40 -29.39
N ALA A 289 23.94 -2.18 -29.20
CA ALA A 289 22.50 -1.88 -29.22
C ALA A 289 21.95 -1.95 -30.65
N ILE A 290 22.66 -1.38 -31.63
CA ILE A 290 22.33 -1.48 -33.07
C ILE A 290 22.23 -2.94 -33.48
N LEU A 291 23.27 -3.73 -33.18
CA LEU A 291 23.29 -5.15 -33.52
C LEU A 291 22.18 -5.93 -32.80
N TYR A 292 21.85 -5.57 -31.56
CA TYR A 292 20.75 -6.19 -30.82
C TYR A 292 19.37 -5.90 -31.44
N GLN A 293 19.12 -4.67 -31.89
CA GLN A 293 17.86 -4.30 -32.54
C GLN A 293 17.69 -5.05 -33.87
N LEU A 294 18.73 -5.09 -34.71
CA LEU A 294 18.75 -5.89 -35.94
C LEU A 294 18.60 -7.40 -35.64
N TYR A 295 19.26 -7.84 -34.57
CA TYR A 295 19.09 -9.19 -34.07
C TYR A 295 17.61 -9.44 -33.73
N LEU A 296 16.88 -8.56 -33.05
CA LEU A 296 15.47 -8.79 -32.71
C LEU A 296 14.58 -8.99 -33.95
N GLU A 297 14.82 -8.23 -35.02
CA GLU A 297 14.08 -8.32 -36.29
C GLU A 297 14.36 -9.61 -37.08
N SER A 298 15.52 -10.25 -36.85
CA SER A 298 15.91 -11.48 -37.56
C SER A 298 15.16 -12.75 -37.10
N GLY A 299 15.23 -13.83 -37.89
CA GLY A 299 14.65 -15.13 -37.54
C GLY A 299 15.41 -15.88 -36.44
N ALA A 300 14.96 -17.11 -36.10
CA ALA A 300 15.63 -17.94 -35.08
C ALA A 300 17.05 -18.41 -35.46
N LEU A 301 17.33 -18.49 -36.76
CA LEU A 301 18.65 -18.70 -37.34
C LEU A 301 18.98 -17.46 -38.16
N VAL A 302 20.09 -16.81 -37.82
CA VAL A 302 20.53 -15.55 -38.41
C VAL A 302 21.73 -15.82 -39.29
N ASN A 303 21.66 -15.44 -40.56
CA ASN A 303 22.80 -15.47 -41.47
C ASN A 303 23.77 -14.33 -41.09
N MET A 304 25.06 -14.64 -40.89
CA MET A 304 26.03 -13.62 -40.50
C MET A 304 26.27 -12.56 -41.57
N TYR A 305 26.18 -12.94 -42.85
CA TYR A 305 26.37 -11.99 -43.94
C TYR A 305 25.23 -10.96 -44.00
N ASP A 306 23.98 -11.42 -43.92
CA ASP A 306 22.81 -10.52 -43.93
C ASP A 306 22.78 -9.61 -42.70
N LEU A 307 23.23 -10.11 -41.55
CA LEU A 307 23.33 -9.30 -40.33
C LEU A 307 24.44 -8.24 -40.43
N TRP A 308 25.59 -8.61 -41.03
CA TRP A 308 26.68 -7.67 -41.30
C TRP A 308 26.24 -6.57 -42.28
N THR A 309 25.61 -6.93 -43.40
CA THR A 309 25.16 -5.94 -44.39
C THR A 309 24.11 -4.99 -43.82
N ALA A 310 23.15 -5.51 -43.02
CA ALA A 310 22.17 -4.68 -42.32
C ALA A 310 22.83 -3.75 -41.29
N PHE A 311 23.84 -4.24 -40.56
CA PHE A 311 24.60 -3.44 -39.60
C PHE A 311 25.40 -2.33 -40.29
N TYR A 312 26.11 -2.65 -41.37
CA TYR A 312 26.90 -1.70 -42.16
C TYR A 312 26.02 -0.59 -42.77
N ALA A 313 24.83 -0.95 -43.28
CA ALA A 313 23.89 0.01 -43.89
C ALA A 313 23.46 1.13 -42.92
N VAL A 314 23.37 0.84 -41.61
CA VAL A 314 23.06 1.88 -40.59
C VAL A 314 24.15 2.96 -40.56
N PHE A 315 25.42 2.56 -40.58
CA PHE A 315 26.56 3.50 -40.58
C PHE A 315 26.71 4.22 -41.92
N GLU A 316 26.55 3.49 -43.03
CA GLU A 316 26.58 4.06 -44.38
C GLU A 316 25.50 5.15 -44.57
N SER A 317 24.29 4.92 -44.05
CA SER A 317 23.18 5.88 -44.17
C SER A 317 23.41 7.22 -43.45
N GLU A 318 24.23 7.23 -42.38
CA GLU A 318 24.50 8.44 -41.60
C GLU A 318 25.85 9.09 -41.93
N GLN A 319 26.85 8.30 -42.33
CA GLN A 319 28.23 8.77 -42.55
C GLN A 319 28.60 8.88 -44.04
N GLY A 320 27.79 8.30 -44.95
CA GLY A 320 28.03 8.34 -46.39
C GLY A 320 29.43 7.86 -46.78
N ASP A 321 30.07 8.56 -47.72
CA ASP A 321 31.41 8.25 -48.24
C ASP A 321 32.55 8.31 -47.19
N SER A 322 32.26 8.79 -45.97
CA SER A 322 33.22 8.82 -44.86
C SER A 322 33.19 7.57 -43.97
N CYS A 323 32.32 6.59 -44.28
CA CYS A 323 32.20 5.34 -43.54
C CYS A 323 33.43 4.43 -43.78
N ASP A 324 34.22 4.18 -42.73
CA ASP A 324 35.33 3.23 -42.79
C ASP A 324 34.83 1.80 -42.58
N GLU A 325 34.75 1.03 -43.66
CA GLU A 325 34.32 -0.37 -43.66
C GLU A 325 35.13 -1.24 -42.69
N ARG A 326 36.45 -1.03 -42.58
CA ARG A 326 37.31 -1.84 -41.70
C ARG A 326 37.01 -1.56 -40.23
N MET A 327 36.80 -0.30 -39.89
CA MET A 327 36.41 0.10 -38.55
C MET A 327 35.02 -0.45 -38.20
N THR A 328 34.05 -0.30 -39.09
CA THR A 328 32.68 -0.82 -38.88
C THR A 328 32.67 -2.33 -38.73
N MET A 329 33.52 -3.05 -39.49
CA MET A 329 33.70 -4.50 -39.37
C MET A 329 34.26 -4.89 -37.99
N ALA A 330 35.23 -4.14 -37.47
CA ALA A 330 35.75 -4.35 -36.12
C ALA A 330 34.68 -4.12 -35.04
N LEU A 331 33.85 -3.07 -35.19
CA LEU A 331 32.72 -2.79 -34.30
C LEU A 331 31.67 -3.91 -34.33
N PHE A 332 31.38 -4.44 -35.52
CA PHE A 332 30.47 -5.57 -35.68
C PHE A 332 30.96 -6.83 -34.96
N TYR A 333 32.22 -7.24 -35.15
CA TYR A 333 32.78 -8.40 -34.46
C TYR A 333 32.83 -8.22 -32.95
N ARG A 334 33.10 -6.99 -32.48
CA ARG A 334 33.03 -6.66 -31.06
C ARG A 334 31.60 -6.80 -30.52
N ALA A 335 30.63 -6.18 -31.16
CA ALA A 335 29.22 -6.26 -30.77
C ALA A 335 28.72 -7.71 -30.78
N LEU A 336 29.11 -8.51 -31.78
CA LEU A 336 28.78 -9.94 -31.86
C LEU A 336 29.36 -10.73 -30.68
N SER A 337 30.60 -10.42 -30.30
CA SER A 337 31.28 -11.03 -29.16
C SER A 337 30.62 -10.66 -27.83
N GLU A 338 30.19 -9.41 -27.67
CA GLU A 338 29.45 -8.93 -26.50
C GLU A 338 28.06 -9.61 -26.39
N LEU A 339 27.30 -9.70 -27.47
CA LEU A 339 26.01 -10.42 -27.50
C LEU A 339 26.16 -11.91 -27.22
N ARG A 340 27.28 -12.52 -27.65
CA ARG A 340 27.62 -13.91 -27.31
C ARG A 340 27.97 -14.05 -25.82
N ALA A 341 28.72 -13.12 -25.25
CA ALA A 341 29.06 -13.11 -23.82
C ALA A 341 27.82 -12.95 -22.93
N LEU A 342 26.84 -12.14 -23.36
CA LEU A 342 25.52 -12.01 -22.72
C LEU A 342 24.63 -13.26 -22.91
N GLY A 343 25.09 -14.22 -23.69
CA GLY A 343 24.40 -15.48 -23.93
C GLY A 343 23.21 -15.36 -24.88
N MET A 344 23.10 -14.29 -25.68
CA MET A 344 22.02 -14.07 -26.66
C MET A 344 22.24 -14.84 -27.96
N LEU A 345 23.51 -15.12 -28.30
CA LEU A 345 23.92 -15.80 -29.51
C LEU A 345 24.63 -17.12 -29.21
N LYS A 346 24.34 -18.15 -30.00
CA LYS A 346 25.05 -19.44 -29.99
C LYS A 346 25.45 -19.84 -31.40
N HIS A 347 26.62 -20.45 -31.57
CA HIS A 347 26.99 -21.04 -32.85
C HIS A 347 25.96 -22.09 -33.28
N SER A 348 25.47 -21.98 -34.51
CA SER A 348 24.62 -23.01 -35.09
C SER A 348 25.48 -24.12 -35.66
N ARG A 349 25.15 -25.38 -35.33
CA ARG A 349 25.69 -26.56 -36.03
C ARG A 349 24.82 -26.99 -37.21
N LYS A 350 23.66 -26.34 -37.41
CA LYS A 350 22.64 -26.75 -38.40
C LYS A 350 22.90 -26.18 -39.80
N LYS A 351 23.53 -25.01 -39.89
CA LYS A 351 23.88 -24.35 -41.16
C LYS A 351 25.23 -23.65 -40.98
N LEU A 352 26.07 -23.75 -42.01
CA LEU A 352 27.33 -23.00 -42.10
C LEU A 352 27.03 -21.49 -42.11
N ASP A 353 27.88 -20.69 -41.48
CA ASP A 353 27.79 -19.23 -41.40
C ASP A 353 26.52 -18.65 -40.74
N HIS A 354 25.81 -19.47 -39.97
CA HIS A 354 24.63 -19.05 -39.22
C HIS A 354 24.87 -19.03 -37.70
N VAL A 355 24.24 -18.07 -37.04
CA VAL A 355 24.17 -17.98 -35.58
C VAL A 355 22.73 -18.24 -35.14
N ALA A 356 22.55 -19.02 -34.09
CA ALA A 356 21.25 -19.31 -33.51
C ALA A 356 20.93 -18.32 -32.39
N LYS A 357 19.70 -17.78 -32.41
CA LYS A 357 19.14 -17.05 -31.27
C LYS A 357 19.02 -17.96 -30.06
N SER A 358 19.51 -17.52 -28.90
CA SER A 358 19.34 -18.25 -27.66
C SER A 358 17.96 -17.99 -27.02
N ALA A 359 17.73 -18.49 -25.79
CA ALA A 359 16.46 -18.38 -25.07
C ALA A 359 16.02 -16.94 -24.71
N TRP A 360 16.74 -15.92 -25.18
CA TRP A 360 16.31 -14.53 -25.21
C TRP A 360 15.36 -14.27 -26.39
N LYS A 361 14.47 -15.23 -26.67
CA LYS A 361 13.29 -14.98 -27.49
C LYS A 361 12.34 -14.16 -26.60
N GLY A 362 11.70 -13.15 -27.18
CA GLY A 362 11.00 -12.10 -26.46
C GLY A 362 10.06 -12.57 -25.34
N LEU A 363 9.74 -11.63 -24.46
CA LEU A 363 8.55 -11.74 -23.61
C LEU A 363 7.30 -11.97 -24.45
#